data_AF-A0A8K0STD4-F1
#
_entry.id   AF-A0A8K0STD4-F1
#
_cell.length_a   1.000
_cell.length_b   1.000
_cell.length_c   1.000
_cell.angle_alpha   90.00
_cell.angle_beta   90.00
_cell.angle_gamma   90.00
#
_symmetry.space_group_name_H-M   'P 1'
#
loop_
_entity.id
_entity.type
_entity.pdbx_description
1 polymer ?
#
loop_
_entity_poly.entity_id
_entity_poly.type
_entity_poly.pdbx_seq_one_letter_code
_entity_poly.pdbx_strand_id
1 'polypeptide(L)'
;MMLHMTEKSSGYFENLWVWVADHEIGDKDQIQINISTARGGLIESQDTTWLWGIASEHFVLYQYQISGACNLVMGLIQTEESYFQSSPKALAPFEGGLSPSRTIQHSQTAHPAPISVPWPGRCASSTRQMSMPSVLATARPA
;
A
#
# COMPACT_ATOMS: atom_id res chain seq x y z
N MET A 1 -5.30 -5.40 -7.72
CA MET A 1 -4.70 -5.94 -6.50
C MET A 1 -3.44 -6.64 -6.93
N MET A 2 -2.29 -6.32 -6.33
CA MET A 2 -1.00 -6.90 -6.73
C MET A 2 -0.46 -7.93 -5.74
N LEU A 3 -0.74 -7.77 -4.44
CA LEU A 3 -0.41 -8.75 -3.42
C LEU A 3 -1.60 -8.95 -2.48
N HIS A 4 -1.99 -10.21 -2.24
CA HIS A 4 -3.00 -10.57 -1.25
C HIS A 4 -2.51 -11.73 -0.39
N MET A 5 -2.17 -11.42 0.86
CA MET A 5 -1.84 -12.41 1.88
C MET A 5 -3.11 -12.72 2.68
N THR A 6 -3.77 -13.83 2.37
CA THR A 6 -5.01 -14.26 3.06
C THR A 6 -4.75 -14.64 4.51
N GLU A 7 -5.82 -14.76 5.31
CA GLU A 7 -5.74 -15.12 6.74
C GLU A 7 -4.88 -16.36 7.05
N LYS A 8 -4.91 -17.35 6.16
CA LYS A 8 -4.19 -18.63 6.33
C LYS A 8 -2.82 -18.65 5.64
N SER A 9 -2.43 -17.56 4.99
CA SER A 9 -1.12 -17.46 4.35
C SER A 9 -0.04 -17.14 5.38
N SER A 10 1.19 -17.48 5.05
CA SER A 10 2.42 -17.02 5.71
C SER A 10 3.52 -16.89 4.66
N GLY A 11 4.56 -16.12 4.95
CA GLY A 11 5.67 -16.01 4.01
C GLY A 11 6.81 -15.13 4.48
N TYR A 12 7.96 -15.33 3.86
CA TYR A 12 9.12 -14.46 3.96
C TYR A 12 9.36 -13.82 2.60
N PHE A 13 9.21 -12.50 2.53
CA PHE A 13 9.43 -11.71 1.32
C PHE A 13 10.54 -10.71 1.63
N GLU A 14 11.61 -10.78 0.84
CA GLU A 14 12.72 -9.84 0.92
C GLU A 14 12.94 -9.20 -0.46
N ASN A 15 13.23 -7.89 -0.48
CA ASN A 15 13.54 -7.15 -1.70
C ASN A 15 12.42 -7.27 -2.77
N LEU A 16 11.17 -7.10 -2.33
CA LEU A 16 9.98 -7.15 -3.19
C LEU A 16 9.51 -5.73 -3.51
N TRP A 17 9.46 -5.40 -4.81
CA TRP A 17 8.90 -4.15 -5.30
C TRP A 17 7.58 -4.38 -6.02
N VAL A 18 6.51 -3.87 -5.43
CA VAL A 18 5.14 -3.93 -5.95
C VAL A 18 4.84 -2.58 -6.61
N TRP A 19 5.22 -2.45 -7.88
CA TRP A 19 5.21 -1.18 -8.60
C TRP A 19 4.13 -1.14 -9.68
N VAL A 20 3.47 0.01 -9.79
CA VAL A 20 2.63 0.36 -10.94
C VAL A 20 3.36 1.46 -11.69
N ALA A 21 3.56 1.28 -12.99
CA ALA A 21 4.42 2.18 -13.73
C ALA A 21 3.93 3.63 -13.72
N ASP A 22 4.78 4.52 -13.22
CA ASP A 22 4.62 5.97 -13.26
C ASP A 22 5.33 6.60 -14.46
N HIS A 23 6.26 5.87 -15.09
CA HIS A 23 6.96 6.26 -16.33
C HIS A 23 7.27 5.05 -17.21
N GLU A 24 7.52 5.31 -18.49
CA GLU A 24 7.92 4.27 -19.46
C GLU A 24 9.38 3.84 -19.24
N ILE A 25 9.63 2.54 -19.03
CA ILE A 25 10.97 2.01 -18.72
C ILE A 25 11.90 1.95 -19.95
N GLY A 26 11.32 1.83 -21.15
CA GLY A 26 12.05 1.71 -22.40
C GLY A 26 12.41 3.05 -23.05
N ASP A 27 11.83 4.14 -22.56
CA ASP A 27 12.07 5.47 -23.09
C ASP A 27 13.20 6.19 -22.33
N LYS A 28 14.13 6.75 -23.10
CA LYS A 28 15.29 7.49 -22.60
C LYS A 28 14.89 8.78 -21.87
N ASP A 29 13.74 9.34 -22.21
CA ASP A 29 13.24 10.58 -21.63
C ASP A 29 12.33 10.31 -20.40
N GLN A 30 12.14 9.03 -20.03
CA GLN A 30 11.32 8.58 -18.88
C GLN A 30 9.98 9.31 -18.78
N ILE A 31 9.27 9.39 -19.92
CA ILE A 31 8.00 10.09 -19.99
C ILE A 31 7.01 9.48 -18.98
N GLN A 32 6.40 10.34 -18.17
CA GLN A 32 5.40 9.93 -17.18
C GLN A 32 4.16 9.36 -17.88
N ILE A 33 3.61 8.30 -17.29
CA ILE A 33 2.41 7.62 -17.76
C ILE A 33 1.41 7.42 -16.63
N ASN A 34 0.13 7.33 -16.99
CA ASN A 34 -0.96 7.22 -16.03
C ASN A 34 -1.57 5.82 -16.09
N ILE A 35 -1.14 4.93 -15.20
CA ILE A 35 -1.71 3.59 -15.05
C ILE A 35 -2.53 3.52 -13.76
N SER A 36 -3.81 3.20 -13.89
CA SER A 36 -4.72 3.09 -12.74
C SER A 36 -4.80 1.64 -12.23
N THR A 37 -4.20 1.37 -11.08
CA THR A 37 -4.38 0.11 -10.34
C THR A 37 -4.91 0.38 -8.94
N ALA A 38 -5.97 -0.33 -8.55
CA ALA A 38 -6.72 0.00 -7.34
C ALA A 38 -5.92 -0.17 -6.04
N ARG A 39 -5.20 -1.29 -5.88
CA ARG A 39 -4.74 -1.79 -4.58
C ARG A 39 -3.38 -2.46 -4.71
N GLY A 40 -2.46 -2.12 -3.81
CA GLY A 40 -1.15 -2.76 -3.68
C GLY A 40 -1.23 -4.07 -2.93
N GLY A 41 -0.76 -4.08 -1.68
CA GLY A 41 -0.73 -5.24 -0.79
C GLY A 41 -1.84 -5.25 0.26
N LEU A 42 -2.72 -6.25 0.23
CA LEU A 42 -3.65 -6.58 1.32
C LEU A 42 -3.08 -7.72 2.17
N ILE A 43 -2.88 -7.47 3.46
CA ILE A 43 -2.25 -8.40 4.40
C ILE A 43 -3.22 -8.75 5.51
N GLU A 44 -3.67 -10.00 5.52
CA GLU A 44 -4.61 -10.56 6.49
C GLU A 44 -4.02 -11.77 7.23
N SER A 45 -2.81 -12.20 6.86
CA SER A 45 -2.08 -13.34 7.43
C SER A 45 -2.10 -13.33 8.97
N GLN A 46 -2.55 -14.43 9.56
CA GLN A 46 -2.56 -14.62 11.01
C GLN A 46 -1.36 -15.45 11.52
N ASP A 47 -0.58 -16.01 10.61
CA ASP A 47 0.62 -16.79 10.90
C ASP A 47 1.88 -15.96 10.62
N THR A 48 3.05 -16.48 11.01
CA THR A 48 4.32 -15.76 10.99
C THR A 48 4.67 -15.28 9.58
N THR A 49 4.70 -13.97 9.38
CA THR A 49 5.01 -13.34 8.10
C THR A 49 6.08 -12.28 8.26
N TRP A 50 7.05 -12.28 7.35
CA TRP A 50 8.17 -11.34 7.31
C TRP A 50 8.20 -10.63 5.97
N LEU A 51 8.15 -9.31 6.00
CA LEU A 51 8.25 -8.44 4.84
C LEU A 51 9.44 -7.51 5.04
N TRP A 52 10.58 -7.85 4.46
CA TRP A 52 11.85 -7.16 4.68
C TRP A 52 12.32 -6.39 3.44
N GLY A 53 12.51 -5.08 3.55
CA GLY A 53 12.94 -4.26 2.42
C GLY A 53 11.96 -4.30 1.24
N ILE A 54 10.68 -4.03 1.50
CA ILE A 54 9.62 -4.07 0.49
C ILE A 54 9.15 -2.66 0.10
N ALA A 55 8.71 -2.49 -1.14
CA ALA A 55 8.16 -1.23 -1.65
C ALA A 55 6.81 -1.49 -2.35
N SER A 56 5.87 -0.57 -2.20
CA SER A 56 4.58 -0.60 -2.88
C SER A 56 4.19 0.80 -3.33
N GLU A 57 4.04 1.00 -4.62
CA GLU A 57 3.96 2.36 -5.19
C GLU A 57 2.85 2.50 -6.24
N HIS A 58 2.29 3.72 -6.29
CA HIS A 58 1.35 4.22 -7.29
C HIS A 58 0.01 3.45 -7.38
N PHE A 59 -0.50 2.94 -6.26
CA PHE A 59 -1.87 2.41 -6.15
C PHE A 59 -2.89 3.49 -5.77
N VAL A 60 -4.10 3.38 -6.34
CA VAL A 60 -5.13 4.42 -6.22
C VAL A 60 -5.75 4.50 -4.82
N LEU A 61 -6.05 3.35 -4.20
CA LEU A 61 -6.73 3.29 -2.90
C LEU A 61 -5.74 3.21 -1.73
N TYR A 62 -4.78 2.29 -1.80
CA TYR A 62 -3.74 2.10 -0.78
C TYR A 62 -2.52 1.37 -1.36
N GLN A 63 -1.35 1.66 -0.79
CA GLN A 63 -0.12 0.92 -1.04
C GLN A 63 -0.11 -0.38 -0.22
N TYR A 64 -0.26 -0.26 1.10
CA TYR A 64 -0.49 -1.39 2.00
C TYR A 64 -1.78 -1.24 2.80
N GLN A 65 -2.53 -2.33 2.92
CA GLN A 65 -3.63 -2.48 3.85
C GLN A 65 -3.40 -3.70 4.72
N ILE A 66 -3.27 -3.50 6.02
CA ILE A 66 -3.12 -4.58 7.01
C ILE A 66 -4.47 -4.76 7.66
N SER A 67 -5.13 -5.91 7.52
CA SER A 67 -6.48 -6.13 8.04
C SER A 67 -6.55 -7.44 8.83
N GLY A 68 -6.62 -7.35 10.15
CA GLY A 68 -6.73 -8.54 11.01
C GLY A 68 -5.48 -9.44 11.04
N ALA A 69 -4.36 -8.99 10.46
CA ALA A 69 -3.12 -9.76 10.47
C ALA A 69 -2.52 -9.88 11.88
N CYS A 70 -1.95 -11.05 12.20
CA CYS A 70 -1.20 -11.32 13.42
C CYS A 70 0.21 -11.81 13.05
N ASN A 71 1.20 -11.69 13.97
CA ASN A 71 2.56 -12.21 13.77
C ASN A 71 3.30 -11.67 12.53
N LEU A 72 3.10 -10.38 12.24
CA LEU A 72 3.64 -9.71 11.06
C LEU A 72 4.85 -8.83 11.44
N VAL A 73 5.96 -9.05 10.75
CA VAL A 73 7.14 -8.18 10.75
C VAL A 73 7.22 -7.48 9.40
N MET A 74 7.32 -6.15 9.42
CA MET A 74 7.55 -5.33 8.24
C MET A 74 8.67 -4.33 8.51
N GLY A 75 9.66 -4.25 7.62
CA GLY A 75 10.69 -3.22 7.67
C GLY A 75 11.91 -3.51 6.77
N LEU A 76 12.59 -2.55 6.17
CA LEU A 76 12.11 -1.21 5.85
C LEU A 76 10.99 -1.31 4.80
N ILE A 77 10.01 -0.40 4.86
CA ILE A 77 8.93 -0.29 3.88
C ILE A 77 8.96 1.07 3.21
N GLN A 78 8.64 1.10 1.92
CA GLN A 78 8.58 2.33 1.12
C GLN A 78 7.25 2.40 0.35
N THR A 79 6.79 3.63 0.14
CA THR A 79 5.54 3.93 -0.58
C THR A 79 5.61 5.22 -1.36
N GLU A 80 4.97 5.27 -2.52
CA GLU A 80 4.77 6.48 -3.33
C GLU A 80 3.32 6.59 -3.84
N GLU A 81 2.81 7.83 -3.90
CA GLU A 81 1.46 8.12 -4.41
C GLU A 81 1.45 8.11 -5.95
N SER A 82 0.31 7.79 -6.57
CA SER A 82 0.19 7.92 -8.03
C SER A 82 0.23 9.39 -8.44
N TYR A 83 1.14 9.79 -9.32
CA TYR A 83 1.33 11.20 -9.70
C TYR A 83 0.12 11.86 -10.36
N PHE A 84 -0.69 11.09 -11.06
CA PHE A 84 -1.89 11.59 -11.74
C PHE A 84 -3.10 11.80 -10.81
N GLN A 85 -2.99 11.42 -9.54
CA GLN A 85 -4.04 11.74 -8.58
C GLN A 85 -3.99 13.23 -8.25
N SER A 86 -4.90 14.00 -8.83
CA SER A 86 -5.16 15.36 -8.37
C SER A 86 -5.73 15.33 -6.95
N SER A 87 -5.32 16.28 -6.12
CA SER A 87 -6.07 16.60 -4.90
C SER A 87 -7.23 17.52 -5.27
N PRO A 88 -8.50 17.17 -4.99
CA PRO A 88 -8.99 15.98 -4.29
C PRO A 88 -9.12 14.74 -5.20
N LYS A 89 -8.90 13.56 -4.61
CA LYS A 89 -8.83 12.27 -5.30
C LYS A 89 -10.10 11.86 -6.03
N ALA A 90 -9.94 11.44 -7.28
CA ALA A 90 -10.95 10.65 -7.96
C ALA A 90 -10.93 9.21 -7.43
N LEU A 91 -12.06 8.75 -6.84
CA LEU A 91 -12.32 7.32 -6.63
C LEU A 91 -12.46 6.58 -7.97
N ALA A 92 -12.67 7.31 -9.07
CA ALA A 92 -12.69 6.76 -10.42
C ALA A 92 -11.29 6.25 -10.83
N PRO A 93 -11.21 5.09 -11.50
CA PRO A 93 -12.33 4.28 -12.00
C PRO A 93 -12.88 3.24 -11.01
N PHE A 94 -12.46 3.24 -9.75
CA PHE A 94 -12.79 2.20 -8.75
C PHE A 94 -13.93 2.62 -7.80
N GLU A 95 -15.18 2.50 -8.27
CA GLU A 95 -16.36 2.63 -7.42
C GLU A 95 -16.72 1.28 -6.76
N GLY A 96 -17.05 1.28 -5.46
CA GLY A 96 -17.68 0.11 -4.82
C GLY A 96 -16.76 -0.97 -4.21
N GLY A 97 -15.49 -0.67 -3.96
CA GLY A 97 -14.53 -1.64 -3.42
C GLY A 97 -14.22 -1.56 -1.92
N LEU A 98 -14.97 -0.78 -1.14
CA LEU A 98 -14.70 -0.55 0.28
C LEU A 98 -15.67 -1.36 1.14
N SER A 99 -15.24 -2.51 1.66
CA SER A 99 -15.95 -3.23 2.73
C SER A 99 -15.05 -4.27 3.42
N PRO A 100 -15.18 -4.56 4.73
CA PRO A 100 -15.63 -3.72 5.84
C PRO A 100 -14.66 -3.82 7.02
N SER A 101 -13.80 -2.84 7.17
CA SER A 101 -13.18 -2.56 8.47
C SER A 101 -13.23 -1.05 8.76
N ARG A 102 -14.46 -0.56 8.54
CA ARG A 102 -15.10 0.66 9.04
C ARG A 102 -14.39 1.97 8.67
N THR A 103 -14.96 2.63 7.66
CA THR A 103 -15.00 4.09 7.45
C THR A 103 -13.72 4.81 7.87
N ILE A 104 -12.82 5.06 6.92
CA ILE A 104 -11.99 6.28 7.04
C ILE A 104 -13.01 7.41 7.09
N GLN A 105 -13.16 8.03 8.26
CA GLN A 105 -13.96 9.23 8.43
C GLN A 105 -13.55 10.18 7.32
N HIS A 106 -14.55 10.67 6.60
CA HIS A 106 -14.42 11.78 5.66
C HIS A 106 -13.51 12.85 6.26
N SER A 107 -12.30 12.91 5.75
CA SER A 107 -11.49 14.11 5.72
C SER A 107 -11.27 14.36 4.23
N GLN A 108 -11.87 15.40 3.68
CA GLN A 108 -11.75 15.82 2.28
C GLN A 108 -10.33 16.33 1.94
N THR A 109 -9.30 15.72 2.56
CA THR A 109 -7.88 16.09 2.51
C THR A 109 -6.96 14.85 2.50
N ALA A 110 -7.49 13.63 2.29
CA ALA A 110 -6.73 12.40 2.53
C ALA A 110 -5.89 11.95 1.30
N HIS A 111 -4.58 12.17 1.40
CA HIS A 111 -3.53 11.41 0.70
C HIS A 111 -3.77 9.90 0.76
N PRO A 112 -3.28 9.08 -0.20
CA PRO A 112 -3.25 7.62 -0.05
C PRO A 112 -2.54 7.32 1.25
N ALA A 113 -3.22 6.61 2.15
CA ALA A 113 -2.55 6.22 3.37
C ALA A 113 -1.37 5.33 2.94
N PRO A 114 -0.12 5.66 3.34
CA PRO A 114 1.01 4.79 3.07
C PRO A 114 0.75 3.39 3.65
N ILE A 115 0.00 3.34 4.75
CA ILE A 115 -0.52 2.13 5.37
C ILE A 115 -1.93 2.42 5.89
N SER A 116 -2.91 1.59 5.54
CA SER A 116 -4.21 1.58 6.20
C SER A 116 -4.29 0.41 7.18
N VAL A 117 -4.61 0.72 8.44
CA VAL A 117 -4.81 -0.26 9.52
C VAL A 117 -6.19 -0.03 10.13
N PRO A 118 -7.13 -0.99 10.05
CA PRO A 118 -8.38 -0.92 10.77
C PRO A 118 -8.22 -1.30 12.24
N TRP A 119 -9.23 -0.97 13.05
CA TRP A 119 -9.31 -1.24 14.49
C TRP A 119 -8.82 -2.65 14.88
N PRO A 120 -8.10 -2.80 16.00
CA PRO A 120 -7.51 -4.08 16.38
C PRO A 120 -8.60 -5.13 16.63
N GLY A 121 -8.66 -6.13 15.74
CA GLY A 121 -9.15 -7.45 16.09
C GLY A 121 -8.23 -8.07 17.14
N ARG A 122 -8.75 -9.02 17.94
CA ARG A 122 -8.02 -9.68 19.04
C ARG A 122 -6.82 -10.51 18.52
N CYS A 123 -5.70 -9.88 18.20
CA CYS A 123 -4.40 -10.54 18.01
C CYS A 123 -3.56 -10.30 19.26
N ALA A 124 -3.50 -11.29 20.17
CA ALA A 124 -2.63 -11.27 21.34
C ALA A 124 -1.24 -11.84 20.97
N SER A 125 -0.52 -11.20 20.06
CA SER A 125 0.94 -11.37 19.88
C SER A 125 1.47 -10.36 18.86
N SER A 126 2.30 -9.47 19.38
CA SER A 126 3.16 -8.47 18.71
C SER A 126 3.12 -8.36 17.18
N THR A 127 2.29 -7.45 16.65
CA THR A 127 2.66 -6.73 15.42
C THR A 127 3.75 -5.73 15.81
N ARG A 128 5.04 -6.07 15.61
CA ARG A 128 6.11 -5.08 15.70
C ARG A 128 6.29 -4.47 14.31
N GLN A 129 5.61 -3.36 14.09
CA GLN A 129 5.88 -2.47 12.97
C GLN A 129 7.16 -1.69 13.29
N MET A 130 8.29 -2.06 12.67
CA MET A 130 9.53 -1.33 12.79
C MET A 130 9.65 -0.41 11.57
N SER A 131 8.94 0.72 11.60
CA SER A 131 9.09 1.77 10.59
C SER A 131 10.40 2.51 10.84
N MET A 132 11.48 2.06 10.22
CA MET A 132 12.63 2.92 9.92
C MET A 132 12.19 3.92 8.82
N PRO A 133 12.72 5.15 8.76
CA PRO A 133 12.11 6.26 8.04
C PRO A 133 11.86 5.92 6.57
N SER A 134 10.60 5.95 6.17
CA SER A 134 10.19 5.93 4.77
C SER A 134 10.62 7.24 4.12
N VAL A 135 11.36 7.15 3.01
CA VAL A 135 11.59 8.30 2.14
C VAL A 135 10.29 8.53 1.39
N LEU A 136 9.55 9.57 1.78
CA LEU A 136 8.45 10.09 0.97
C LEU A 136 9.10 10.78 -0.23
N ALA A 137 9.17 10.09 -1.35
CA ALA A 137 9.47 10.73 -2.62
C ALA A 137 8.27 11.63 -2.94
N THR A 138 8.49 12.94 -2.84
CA THR A 138 7.50 13.93 -3.31
C THR A 138 7.67 14.04 -4.81
N ALA A 139 6.59 13.78 -5.55
CA ALA A 139 6.51 13.98 -6.99
C ALA A 139 7.13 15.34 -7.38
N ARG A 140 8.08 15.34 -8.32
CA ARG A 140 8.53 16.60 -8.92
C ARG A 140 7.40 17.10 -9.82
N PRO A 141 7.03 18.40 -9.74
CA PRO A 141 6.09 18.96 -10.69
C PRO A 141 6.68 18.84 -12.11
N ALA A 142 5.80 18.53 -13.06
CA ALA A 142 6.10 18.49 -14.49
C ALA A 142 6.61 19.85 -15.02
#